data_AF-A0A958P4Y4-F1
#
_entry.id   AF-A0A958P4Y4-F1
#
_cell.length_a   1.000
_cell.length_b   1.000
_cell.length_c   1.000
_cell.angle_alpha   90.00
_cell.angle_beta   90.00
_cell.angle_gamma   90.00
#
_symmetry.space_group_name_H-M   'P 1'
#
loop_
_entity.id
_entity.type
_entity.pdbx_description
1 polymer ?
#
loop_
_entity_poly.entity_id
_entity_poly.type
_entity_poly.pdbx_seq_one_letter_code
_entity_poly.pdbx_strand_id
1 'polypeptide(L)'
;MKKLTVLTILSLFVFNFTFGQDREKYSELIKTAWSLYESKDYLKSGEKYSEAFVALGGKGMVNDRYNAACSWSLASKPDSAFIQLFKIAEKGNYTNYGHITTDADLNSLHRDERWSKVIEIVKANKK
;
A
#
# COMPACT_ATOMS: atom_id res chain seq x y z
N MET A 1 -46.47 -37.71 4.33
CA MET A 1 -45.87 -37.27 3.05
C MET A 1 -44.60 -36.50 3.34
N LYS A 2 -43.47 -37.20 3.31
CA LYS A 2 -42.11 -36.70 3.59
C LYS A 2 -41.56 -36.01 2.34
N LYS A 3 -42.04 -34.83 1.99
CA LYS A 3 -41.51 -34.04 0.86
C LYS A 3 -41.74 -32.55 1.10
N LEU A 4 -41.23 -32.01 2.20
CA LEU A 4 -41.11 -30.54 2.35
C LEU A 4 -39.95 -30.12 3.27
N THR A 5 -38.93 -30.96 3.37
CA THR A 5 -37.70 -30.70 4.15
C THR A 5 -36.45 -30.82 3.28
N VAL A 6 -36.53 -30.44 2.00
CA VAL A 6 -35.40 -30.49 1.06
C VAL A 6 -35.09 -29.11 0.43
N LEU A 7 -35.76 -28.04 0.86
CA LEU A 7 -35.54 -26.69 0.30
C LEU A 7 -34.82 -25.72 1.25
N THR A 8 -33.98 -26.24 2.16
CA THR A 8 -33.23 -25.40 3.11
C THR A 8 -31.71 -25.58 3.03
N ILE A 9 -31.18 -26.36 2.07
CA ILE A 9 -29.73 -26.67 1.98
C ILE A 9 -29.04 -25.92 0.81
N LEU A 10 -29.78 -25.28 -0.10
CA LEU A 10 -29.18 -24.61 -1.27
C LEU A 10 -28.89 -23.10 -1.08
N SER A 11 -28.97 -22.58 0.15
CA SER A 11 -28.83 -21.13 0.43
C SER A 11 -27.49 -20.73 1.09
N LEU A 12 -26.61 -21.68 1.43
CA LEU A 12 -25.47 -21.40 2.32
C LEU A 12 -24.09 -21.28 1.63
N PHE A 13 -24.00 -21.24 0.30
CA PHE A 13 -22.72 -21.25 -0.41
C PHE A 13 -22.27 -19.94 -1.09
N VAL A 14 -22.92 -18.80 -0.83
CA VAL A 14 -22.65 -17.56 -1.61
C VAL A 14 -21.78 -16.51 -0.90
N PHE A 15 -21.34 -16.72 0.35
CA PHE A 15 -20.83 -15.58 1.16
C PHE A 15 -19.32 -15.52 1.46
N ASN A 16 -18.45 -16.30 0.80
CA ASN A 16 -17.00 -16.26 1.12
C ASN A 16 -16.05 -16.01 -0.07
N PHE A 17 -16.54 -15.65 -1.25
CA PHE A 17 -15.67 -15.43 -2.42
C PHE A 17 -15.02 -14.04 -2.50
N THR A 18 -15.35 -13.10 -1.62
CA THR A 18 -14.88 -11.71 -1.72
C THR A 18 -13.40 -11.55 -1.36
N PHE A 19 -12.94 -12.20 -0.29
CA PHE A 19 -11.56 -12.01 0.20
C PHE A 19 -10.46 -12.51 -0.74
N GLY A 20 -10.74 -13.55 -1.56
CA GLY A 20 -9.78 -14.09 -2.52
C GLY A 20 -9.59 -13.18 -3.73
N GLN A 21 -10.69 -12.62 -4.25
CA GLN A 21 -10.69 -11.73 -5.41
C GLN A 21 -9.96 -10.41 -5.12
N ASP A 22 -10.14 -9.86 -3.92
CA ASP A 22 -9.48 -8.62 -3.51
C ASP A 22 -7.95 -8.77 -3.44
N ARG A 23 -7.46 -9.94 -3.01
CA ARG A 23 -6.02 -10.26 -2.94
C ARG A 23 -5.39 -10.41 -4.32
N GLU A 24 -6.09 -11.08 -5.23
CA GLU A 24 -5.64 -11.26 -6.62
C GLU A 24 -5.56 -9.90 -7.32
N LYS A 25 -6.65 -9.11 -7.24
CA LYS A 25 -6.69 -7.74 -7.78
C LYS A 25 -5.60 -6.85 -7.19
N TYR A 26 -5.37 -6.92 -5.87
CA TYR A 26 -4.27 -6.21 -5.23
C TYR A 26 -2.93 -6.57 -5.88
N SER A 27 -2.63 -7.87 -6.02
CA SER A 27 -1.37 -8.35 -6.59
C SER A 27 -1.14 -7.84 -8.02
N GLU A 28 -2.18 -7.88 -8.87
CA GLU A 28 -2.12 -7.37 -10.24
C GLU A 28 -1.87 -5.86 -10.30
N LEU A 29 -2.55 -5.09 -9.44
CA LEU A 29 -2.38 -3.64 -9.35
C LEU A 29 -0.96 -3.29 -8.87
N ILE A 30 -0.43 -3.98 -7.86
CA ILE A 30 0.96 -3.79 -7.39
C ILE A 30 1.97 -4.08 -8.50
N LYS A 31 1.81 -5.19 -9.24
CA LYS A 31 2.68 -5.52 -10.37
C LYS A 31 2.66 -4.44 -11.45
N THR A 32 1.47 -3.93 -11.75
CA THR A 32 1.30 -2.85 -12.73
C THR A 32 1.93 -1.56 -12.24
N ALA A 33 1.74 -1.21 -10.96
CA ALA A 33 2.35 -0.02 -10.35
C ALA A 33 3.88 -0.09 -10.44
N TRP A 34 4.47 -1.24 -10.11
CA TRP A 34 5.91 -1.43 -10.23
C TRP A 34 6.41 -1.29 -11.67
N SER A 35 5.72 -1.87 -12.65
CA SER A 35 6.08 -1.70 -14.06
C SER A 35 6.00 -0.24 -14.53
N LEU A 36 5.03 0.52 -14.03
CA LEU A 36 4.92 1.97 -14.26
C LEU A 36 6.08 2.74 -13.61
N TYR A 37 6.48 2.35 -12.41
CA TYR A 37 7.66 2.91 -11.75
C TYR A 37 8.94 2.64 -12.57
N GLU A 38 9.15 1.41 -13.04
CA GLU A 38 10.32 1.03 -13.84
C GLU A 38 10.39 1.79 -15.18
N SER A 39 9.22 2.07 -15.78
CA SER A 39 9.11 2.90 -16.99
C SER A 39 9.14 4.41 -16.71
N LYS A 40 9.36 4.82 -15.45
CA LYS A 40 9.42 6.21 -14.98
C LYS A 40 8.12 7.00 -15.10
N ASP A 41 6.99 6.33 -15.30
CA ASP A 41 5.66 6.93 -15.21
C ASP A 41 5.22 6.98 -13.74
N TYR A 42 5.95 7.79 -12.96
CA TYR A 42 5.84 7.81 -11.49
C TYR A 42 4.48 8.26 -10.99
N LEU A 43 3.81 9.16 -11.72
CA LEU A 43 2.46 9.60 -11.38
C LEU A 43 1.48 8.43 -11.47
N LYS A 44 1.46 7.72 -12.61
CA LYS A 44 0.58 6.57 -12.77
C LYS A 44 0.95 5.42 -11.84
N SER A 45 2.25 5.24 -11.55
CA SER A 45 2.70 4.28 -10.54
C SER A 45 2.06 4.56 -9.18
N GLY A 46 2.17 5.80 -8.68
CA GLY A 46 1.58 6.20 -7.40
C GLY A 46 0.05 6.02 -7.37
N GLU A 47 -0.63 6.38 -8.45
CA GLU A 47 -2.08 6.19 -8.62
C GLU A 47 -2.45 4.70 -8.57
N LYS A 48 -1.69 3.86 -9.28
CA LYS A 48 -1.95 2.41 -9.33
C LYS A 48 -1.70 1.72 -8.00
N TYR A 49 -0.67 2.13 -7.24
CA TYR A 49 -0.49 1.71 -5.85
C TYR A 49 -1.69 2.13 -4.98
N SER A 50 -2.22 3.33 -5.18
CA SER A 50 -3.38 3.82 -4.42
C SER A 50 -4.64 3.01 -4.73
N GLU A 51 -4.89 2.67 -5.99
CA GLU A 51 -5.94 1.73 -6.38
C GLU A 51 -5.77 0.37 -5.70
N ALA A 52 -4.54 -0.16 -5.65
CA ALA A 52 -4.25 -1.43 -4.97
C ALA A 52 -4.66 -1.35 -3.50
N PHE A 53 -4.27 -0.30 -2.79
CA PHE A 53 -4.64 -0.15 -1.38
C PHE A 53 -6.16 -0.02 -1.18
N VAL A 54 -6.88 0.64 -2.08
CA VAL A 54 -8.35 0.70 -2.04
C VAL A 54 -8.97 -0.68 -2.24
N ALA A 55 -8.47 -1.47 -3.20
CA ALA A 55 -8.94 -2.84 -3.43
C ALA A 55 -8.78 -3.74 -2.20
N LEU A 56 -7.81 -3.45 -1.33
CA LEU A 56 -7.59 -4.18 -0.08
C LEU A 56 -8.23 -3.50 1.15
N GLY A 57 -9.25 -2.66 0.96
CA GLY A 57 -9.95 -1.98 2.06
C GLY A 57 -9.07 -0.97 2.80
N GLY A 58 -8.21 -0.27 2.06
CA GLY A 58 -7.24 0.69 2.59
C GLY A 58 -5.98 0.06 3.20
N LYS A 59 -5.87 -1.27 3.22
CA LYS A 59 -4.67 -2.02 3.67
C LYS A 59 -3.63 -2.08 2.54
N GLY A 60 -2.43 -2.53 2.89
CA GLY A 60 -1.30 -2.62 1.95
C GLY A 60 -0.05 -3.05 2.69
N MET A 61 0.81 -3.80 2.01
CA MET A 61 2.06 -4.27 2.58
C MET A 61 3.03 -3.10 2.77
N VAL A 62 3.95 -3.24 3.73
CA VAL A 62 4.92 -2.18 4.06
C VAL A 62 5.78 -1.81 2.86
N ASN A 63 6.32 -2.81 2.14
CA ASN A 63 7.15 -2.56 0.96
C ASN A 63 6.37 -1.89 -0.17
N ASP A 64 5.11 -2.30 -0.40
CA ASP A 64 4.27 -1.67 -1.44
C ASP A 64 3.97 -0.21 -1.11
N ARG A 65 3.71 0.11 0.15
CA ARG A 65 3.54 1.49 0.60
C ARG A 65 4.81 2.31 0.51
N TYR A 66 5.96 1.70 0.79
CA TYR A 66 7.26 2.35 0.61
C TYR A 66 7.48 2.69 -0.87
N ASN A 67 7.29 1.74 -1.78
CA ASN A 67 7.40 1.98 -3.22
C ASN A 67 6.37 3.01 -3.74
N ALA A 68 5.16 3.02 -3.16
CA ALA A 68 4.17 4.05 -3.44
C ALA A 68 4.66 5.44 -2.98
N ALA A 69 5.30 5.54 -1.81
CA ALA A 69 5.89 6.79 -1.34
C ALA A 69 6.98 7.30 -2.29
N CYS A 70 7.87 6.42 -2.74
CA CYS A 70 8.91 6.73 -3.72
C CYS A 70 8.30 7.23 -5.04
N SER A 71 7.30 6.50 -5.57
CA SER A 71 6.58 6.90 -6.78
C SER A 71 5.92 8.29 -6.64
N TRP A 72 5.26 8.55 -5.52
CA TRP A 72 4.63 9.85 -5.26
C TRP A 72 5.65 10.98 -5.09
N SER A 73 6.77 10.73 -4.43
CA SER A 73 7.87 11.70 -4.28
C SER A 73 8.45 12.08 -5.64
N LEU A 74 8.79 11.09 -6.47
CA LEU A 74 9.29 11.30 -7.83
C LEU A 74 8.28 12.01 -8.74
N ALA A 75 6.98 11.80 -8.50
CA ALA A 75 5.91 12.52 -9.18
C ALA A 75 5.67 13.95 -8.64
N SER A 76 6.51 14.45 -7.72
CA SER A 76 6.36 15.75 -7.06
C SER A 76 5.02 15.90 -6.32
N LYS A 77 4.55 14.82 -5.69
CA LYS A 77 3.33 14.76 -4.86
C LYS A 77 3.68 14.46 -3.40
N PRO A 78 4.25 15.43 -2.66
CA PRO A 78 4.75 15.20 -1.32
C PRO A 78 3.67 14.74 -0.33
N ASP A 79 2.45 15.27 -0.44
CA ASP A 79 1.36 14.90 0.47
C ASP A 79 1.00 13.42 0.37
N SER A 80 0.84 12.90 -0.86
CA SER A 80 0.57 11.48 -1.09
C SER A 80 1.73 10.61 -0.62
N ALA A 81 2.98 11.05 -0.81
CA ALA A 81 4.16 10.34 -0.33
C ALA A 81 4.17 10.23 1.20
N PHE A 82 3.99 11.36 1.90
CA PHE A 82 3.97 11.40 3.36
C PHE A 82 2.85 10.57 3.96
N ILE A 83 1.66 10.53 3.35
CA ILE A 83 0.58 9.63 3.80
C ILE A 83 1.06 8.18 3.85
N GLN A 84 1.82 7.71 2.87
CA GLN A 84 2.31 6.33 2.89
C GLN A 84 3.48 6.14 3.85
N LEU A 85 4.40 7.11 3.94
CA LEU A 85 5.53 7.08 4.87
C LEU A 85 5.05 7.02 6.34
N PHE A 86 4.08 7.84 6.74
CA PHE A 86 3.51 7.77 8.08
C PHE A 86 2.80 6.44 8.33
N LYS A 87 2.05 5.91 7.35
CA LYS A 87 1.41 4.59 7.49
C LYS A 87 2.42 3.48 7.78
N ILE A 88 3.56 3.46 7.08
CA ILE A 88 4.58 2.42 7.33
C ILE A 88 5.37 2.67 8.61
N ALA A 89 5.64 3.93 8.96
CA ALA A 89 6.36 4.26 10.18
C ALA A 89 5.52 3.95 11.43
N GLU A 90 4.26 4.40 11.46
CA GLU A 90 3.38 4.30 12.64
C GLU A 90 2.69 2.94 12.77
N LYS A 91 2.20 2.39 11.65
CA LYS A 91 1.35 1.17 11.68
C LYS A 91 2.07 -0.05 11.13
N GLY A 92 3.01 0.17 10.21
CA GLY A 92 3.83 -0.88 9.60
C GLY A 92 5.06 -1.25 10.42
N ASN A 93 5.40 -0.48 11.45
CA ASN A 93 6.63 -0.63 12.23
C ASN A 93 7.89 -0.71 11.35
N TYR A 94 7.97 0.13 10.31
CA TYR A 94 9.14 0.15 9.42
C TYR A 94 10.39 0.56 10.20
N THR A 95 11.45 -0.25 10.10
CA THR A 95 12.69 -0.10 10.91
C THR A 95 13.92 0.27 10.11
N ASN A 96 13.87 0.22 8.77
CA ASN A 96 15.06 0.37 7.93
C ASN A 96 15.44 1.86 7.73
N TYR A 97 15.89 2.49 8.82
CA TYR A 97 16.37 3.88 8.83
C TYR A 97 17.46 4.14 7.77
N GLY A 98 18.36 3.18 7.54
CA GLY A 98 19.46 3.35 6.60
C GLY A 98 18.96 3.48 5.16
N HIS A 99 17.96 2.69 4.79
CA HIS A 99 17.36 2.75 3.46
C HIS A 99 16.56 4.05 3.27
N ILE A 100 15.61 4.36 4.15
CA ILE A 100 14.74 5.54 3.98
C ILE A 100 15.52 6.86 3.93
N THR A 101 16.66 6.97 4.63
CA THR A 101 17.45 8.21 4.66
C THR A 101 18.44 8.36 3.51
N THR A 102 18.70 7.29 2.75
CA THR A 102 19.64 7.31 1.62
C THR A 102 18.98 7.05 0.27
N ASP A 103 17.69 6.72 0.26
CA ASP A 103 16.92 6.51 -0.95
C ASP A 103 16.75 7.81 -1.75
N ALA A 104 17.31 7.82 -2.96
CA ALA A 104 17.31 8.99 -3.82
C ALA A 104 15.91 9.41 -4.26
N ASP A 105 14.95 8.48 -4.28
CA ASP A 105 13.57 8.77 -4.66
C ASP A 105 12.89 9.70 -3.67
N LEU A 106 13.33 9.71 -2.42
CA LEU A 106 12.76 10.51 -1.33
C LEU A 106 13.50 11.84 -1.12
N ASN A 107 14.58 12.11 -1.86
CA ASN A 107 15.40 13.32 -1.71
C ASN A 107 14.57 14.62 -1.76
N SER A 108 13.54 14.67 -2.60
CA SER A 108 12.67 15.84 -2.72
C SER A 108 11.93 16.19 -1.42
N LEU A 109 11.71 15.18 -0.56
CA LEU A 109 10.98 15.29 0.70
C LEU A 109 11.85 15.76 1.86
N HIS A 110 13.18 15.68 1.76
CA HIS A 110 14.09 15.92 2.90
C HIS A 110 14.01 17.33 3.49
N ARG A 111 13.53 18.31 2.71
CA ARG A 111 13.36 19.70 3.15
C ARG A 111 11.98 19.99 3.75
N ASP A 112 11.04 19.06 3.64
CA ASP A 112 9.70 19.19 4.20
C ASP A 112 9.74 18.90 5.71
N GLU A 113 9.05 19.72 6.51
CA GLU A 113 9.03 19.58 7.97
C GLU A 113 8.46 18.24 8.46
N ARG A 114 7.69 17.52 7.63
CA ARG A 114 7.16 16.18 7.94
C ARG A 114 8.24 15.11 7.85
N TRP A 115 9.35 15.37 7.15
CA TRP A 115 10.44 14.41 7.00
C TRP A 115 11.07 14.05 8.35
N SER A 116 11.45 15.06 9.15
CA SER A 116 12.02 14.82 10.48
C SER A 116 11.07 13.99 11.36
N LYS A 117 9.76 14.29 11.30
CA LYS A 117 8.71 13.56 12.04
C LYS A 117 8.67 12.06 11.65
N VAL A 118 8.66 11.74 10.34
CA VAL A 118 8.69 10.34 9.87
C VAL A 118 9.97 9.64 10.34
N ILE A 119 11.12 10.29 10.18
CA ILE A 119 12.42 9.71 10.48
C ILE A 119 12.61 9.45 11.98
N GLU A 120 12.08 10.30 12.85
CA GLU A 120 12.05 10.07 14.30
C GLU A 120 11.27 8.80 14.65
N ILE A 121 10.10 8.59 14.05
CA ILE A 121 9.29 7.38 14.25
C ILE A 121 10.06 6.14 13.78
N VAL A 122 10.62 6.17 12.56
CA VAL A 122 11.40 5.03 12.01
C VAL A 122 12.63 4.73 12.88
N LYS A 123 13.30 5.75 13.42
CA LYS A 123 14.43 5.58 14.34
C LYS A 123 13.99 4.93 15.65
N ALA A 124 12.82 5.29 16.18
CA ALA A 124 12.27 4.69 17.40
C ALA A 124 11.84 3.22 17.22
N ASN A 125 11.51 2.81 16.00
CA ASN A 125 11.12 1.44 15.68
C ASN A 125 12.28 0.43 15.72
N LYS A 126 13.54 0.88 15.68
CA LYS A 126 14.78 0.05 15.62
C LYS A 126 15.13 -0.73 16.91
N LYS A 127 14.17 -0.97 17.80
CA LYS A 127 14.40 -1.63 19.10
C LYS A 127 15.13 -2.96 18.97
#